data_AF-A0A428WRV9-F1
#
_entry.id   AF-A0A428WRV9-F1
#
_cell.length_a   1.000
_cell.length_b   1.000
_cell.length_c   1.000
_cell.angle_alpha   90.00
_cell.angle_beta   90.00
_cell.angle_gamma   90.00
#
_symmetry.space_group_name_H-M   'P 1'
#
loop_
_entity.id
_entity.type
_entity.pdbx_description
1 polymer ?
#
loop_
_entity_poly.entity_id
_entity_poly.type
_entity_poly.pdbx_seq_one_letter_code
_entity_poly.pdbx_strand_id
1 'polypeptide(L)'
;MPGEADAGAERINPLYSYPGHLAGIARFKDRAIGLLMFRSDPLDHDYRDVEAQKKILFDHFAECRSWKVRTILDAVRADPGIYFDSVSQIRLPTWHRGRVALVGDAAHCASPLAGRGTSLAMTGAQFLAEELERAEGDHVTAFPRYEARQRPYADFAQGTVEGGGALLVPPTEEAIVARNRLLQPVAVGQ
;
A
#
# COMPACT_ATOMS: atom_id res chain seq x y z
N MET A 1 -1.84 -8.13 27.33
CA MET A 1 -0.98 -7.08 26.76
C MET A 1 -1.71 -6.48 25.57
N PRO A 2 -1.76 -5.16 25.38
CA PRO A 2 -2.39 -4.59 24.18
C PRO A 2 -1.58 -5.03 22.95
N GLY A 3 -2.25 -5.65 21.97
CA GLY A 3 -1.66 -5.91 20.64
C GLY A 3 -1.14 -7.32 20.35
N GLU A 4 -1.28 -8.30 21.25
CA GLU A 4 -1.07 -9.71 20.89
C GLU A 4 -2.37 -10.33 20.40
N ALA A 5 -2.48 -10.50 19.08
CA ALA A 5 -3.39 -11.49 18.52
C ALA A 5 -2.68 -12.85 18.63
N ASP A 6 -2.82 -13.51 19.79
CA ASP A 6 -2.48 -14.93 19.90
C ASP A 6 -3.61 -15.74 19.26
N ALA A 7 -3.30 -16.44 18.17
CA ALA A 7 -4.17 -17.45 17.60
C ALA A 7 -3.30 -18.62 17.11
N GLY A 8 -3.71 -19.82 17.52
CA GLY A 8 -2.97 -21.05 17.26
C GLY A 8 -2.70 -21.30 15.79
N ALA A 9 -1.53 -21.88 15.51
CA ALA A 9 -1.23 -22.82 14.43
C ALA A 9 -1.95 -22.66 13.07
N GLU A 10 -2.08 -21.46 12.50
CA GLU A 10 -2.44 -21.31 11.08
C GLU A 10 -2.01 -19.94 10.53
N ARG A 11 -0.90 -19.91 9.77
CA ARG A 11 -0.45 -18.85 8.84
C ARG A 11 -0.79 -17.39 9.22
N ILE A 12 -0.56 -17.01 10.48
CA ILE A 12 -0.73 -15.64 10.93
C ILE A 12 0.47 -14.83 10.43
N ASN A 13 0.20 -13.73 9.72
CA ASN A 13 1.19 -12.68 9.47
C ASN A 13 1.09 -11.70 10.65
N PRO A 14 1.85 -11.87 11.74
CA PRO A 14 1.66 -11.08 12.93
C PRO A 14 1.99 -9.61 12.65
N LEU A 15 1.12 -8.73 13.12
CA LEU A 15 1.27 -7.29 13.05
C LEU A 15 1.34 -6.74 14.47
N TYR A 16 2.23 -5.78 14.67
CA TYR A 16 2.38 -5.00 15.89
C TYR A 16 2.22 -3.52 15.54
N SER A 17 1.35 -2.82 16.25
CA SER A 17 1.17 -1.38 16.09
C SER A 17 1.42 -0.66 17.41
N TYR A 18 2.02 0.51 17.31
CA TYR A 18 2.08 1.52 18.36
C TYR A 18 1.83 2.89 17.69
N PRO A 19 1.56 3.97 18.45
CA PRO A 19 1.15 5.25 17.85
C PRO A 19 2.04 5.67 16.68
N GLY A 20 1.43 5.82 15.49
CA GLY A 20 2.09 6.24 14.26
C GLY A 20 2.98 5.20 13.59
N HIS A 21 3.02 3.95 14.05
CA HIS A 21 3.93 2.92 13.57
C HIS A 21 3.28 1.54 13.47
N LEU A 22 3.74 0.76 12.50
CA LEU A 22 3.38 -0.64 12.31
C LEU A 22 4.63 -1.45 11.95
N ALA A 23 4.78 -2.58 12.60
CA ALA A 23 5.76 -3.60 12.24
C ALA A 23 5.03 -4.91 11.97
N GLY A 24 5.49 -5.67 10.98
CA GLY A 24 4.86 -6.90 10.56
C GLY A 24 5.86 -7.93 10.08
N ILE A 25 5.50 -9.20 10.18
CA ILE A 25 6.22 -10.28 9.52
C ILE A 25 5.22 -11.05 8.68
N ALA A 26 5.51 -11.18 7.39
CA ALA A 26 4.76 -12.01 6.47
C ALA A 26 5.60 -13.18 5.99
N ARG A 27 4.98 -14.34 5.75
CA ARG A 27 5.66 -15.48 5.13
C ARG A 27 5.33 -15.57 3.65
N PHE A 28 6.35 -15.55 2.81
CA PHE A 28 6.21 -15.79 1.37
C PHE A 28 7.08 -16.96 0.96
N LYS A 29 6.44 -18.08 0.59
CA LYS A 29 7.09 -19.37 0.32
C LYS A 29 8.01 -19.79 1.49
N ASP A 30 9.29 -19.96 1.20
CA ASP A 30 10.38 -20.33 2.11
C ASP A 30 11.01 -19.13 2.84
N ARG A 31 10.57 -17.90 2.55
CA ARG A 31 11.14 -16.67 3.12
C ARG A 31 10.17 -15.96 4.07
N ALA A 32 10.74 -15.21 5.00
CA ALA A 32 10.04 -14.22 5.79
C ALA A 32 10.32 -12.82 5.23
N ILE A 33 9.29 -11.98 5.17
CA ILE A 33 9.36 -10.59 4.75
C ILE A 33 9.05 -9.74 5.98
N GLY A 34 9.97 -8.86 6.34
CA GLY A 34 9.74 -7.83 7.34
C GLY A 34 9.01 -6.64 6.72
N LEU A 35 8.01 -6.12 7.42
CA LEU A 35 7.29 -4.91 7.04
C LEU A 35 7.46 -3.87 8.15
N LEU A 36 7.88 -2.66 7.79
CA LEU A 36 7.87 -1.49 8.66
C LEU A 36 7.11 -0.37 7.94
N MET A 37 6.16 0.23 8.63
CA MET A 37 5.38 1.36 8.15
C MET A 37 5.28 2.39 9.27
N PHE A 38 5.32 3.66 8.91
CA PHE A 38 5.23 4.75 9.88
C PHE A 38 4.56 5.97 9.23
N ARG A 39 4.04 6.85 10.09
CA ARG A 39 3.54 8.16 9.68
C ARG A 39 4.68 9.16 9.61
N SER A 40 4.69 9.97 8.57
CA SER A 40 5.58 11.13 8.44
C SER A 40 4.94 12.18 7.54
N ASP A 41 5.44 13.41 7.66
CA ASP A 41 5.36 14.36 6.56
C ASP A 41 6.20 13.86 5.36
N PRO A 42 6.05 14.44 4.16
CA PRO A 42 6.88 14.06 3.01
C PRO A 42 8.37 14.12 3.36
N LEU A 43 9.07 13.00 3.12
CA LEU A 43 10.49 12.88 3.39
C LEU A 43 11.30 13.23 2.14
N ASP A 44 12.15 14.23 2.24
CA ASP A 44 13.13 14.56 1.21
C ASP A 44 14.35 13.65 1.36
N HIS A 45 14.50 12.69 0.44
CA HIS A 45 15.63 11.78 0.37
C HIS A 45 15.81 11.29 -1.06
N ASP A 46 17.04 10.93 -1.43
CA ASP A 46 17.27 10.23 -2.70
C ASP A 46 16.76 8.79 -2.57
N TYR A 47 15.78 8.42 -3.39
CA TYR A 47 15.23 7.07 -3.43
C TYR A 47 16.25 6.01 -3.91
N ARG A 48 17.41 6.42 -4.43
CA ARG A 48 18.53 5.54 -4.76
C ARG A 48 19.52 5.36 -3.61
N ASP A 49 19.45 6.18 -2.58
CA ASP A 49 20.33 6.09 -1.41
C ASP A 49 19.74 5.14 -0.37
N VAL A 50 20.09 3.87 -0.49
CA VAL A 50 19.66 2.79 0.42
C VAL A 50 20.09 3.04 1.86
N GLU A 51 21.26 3.66 2.08
CA GLU A 51 21.75 3.91 3.44
C GLU A 51 20.99 5.06 4.10
N ALA A 52 20.61 6.09 3.34
CA ALA A 52 19.68 7.12 3.82
C ALA A 52 18.31 6.53 4.19
N GLN A 53 17.75 5.65 3.36
CA GLN A 53 16.48 4.96 3.63
C GLN A 53 16.55 4.10 4.91
N LYS A 54 17.64 3.33 5.08
CA LYS A 54 17.87 2.55 6.30
C LYS A 54 17.95 3.48 7.51
N LYS A 55 18.70 4.59 7.43
CA LYS A 55 18.82 5.55 8.52
C LYS A 55 17.45 6.08 8.95
N ILE A 56 16.58 6.45 8.00
CA ILE A 56 15.21 6.89 8.28
C ILE A 56 14.45 5.82 9.07
N LEU A 57 14.50 4.54 8.64
CA LEU A 57 13.84 3.45 9.36
C LEU A 57 14.39 3.28 10.79
N PHE A 58 15.71 3.34 10.96
CA PHE A 58 16.35 3.24 12.26
C PHE A 58 15.95 4.38 13.20
N ASP A 59 15.87 5.61 12.69
CA ASP A 59 15.48 6.79 13.46
C ASP A 59 14.01 6.71 13.89
N HIS A 60 13.09 6.36 12.97
CA HIS A 60 11.67 6.25 13.28
C HIS A 60 11.33 5.14 14.29
N PHE A 61 12.06 4.02 14.24
CA PHE A 61 11.85 2.90 15.17
C PHE A 61 12.84 2.89 16.34
N ALA A 62 13.58 3.98 16.56
CA ALA A 62 14.67 4.06 17.53
C ALA A 62 14.23 3.81 18.98
N GLU A 63 12.99 4.16 19.34
CA GLU A 63 12.48 4.04 20.71
C GLU A 63 11.79 2.69 20.97
N CYS A 64 11.39 1.97 19.91
CA CYS A 64 10.65 0.74 20.06
C CYS A 64 11.57 -0.40 20.53
N ARG A 65 11.28 -0.98 21.70
CA ARG A 65 11.98 -2.16 22.26
C ARG A 65 11.09 -3.41 22.31
N SER A 66 9.83 -3.25 21.94
CA SER A 66 8.80 -4.27 22.05
C SER A 66 8.74 -5.16 20.80
N TRP A 67 8.21 -6.36 20.99
CA TRP A 67 7.97 -7.32 19.91
C TRP A 67 9.25 -7.59 19.08
N LYS A 68 9.09 -7.97 17.81
CA LYS A 68 10.18 -8.36 16.90
C LYS A 68 10.79 -7.18 16.13
N VAL A 69 10.52 -5.94 16.53
CA VAL A 69 10.97 -4.73 15.81
C VAL A 69 12.49 -4.71 15.65
N ARG A 70 13.24 -5.02 16.71
CA ARG A 70 14.71 -5.08 16.64
C ARG A 70 15.22 -6.14 15.67
N THR A 71 14.61 -7.32 15.67
CA THR A 71 14.94 -8.38 14.71
C THR A 71 14.70 -7.96 13.26
N ILE A 72 13.62 -7.23 12.98
CA ILE A 72 13.34 -6.69 11.64
C ILE A 72 14.38 -5.62 11.27
N LEU A 73 14.74 -4.73 12.21
CA LEU A 73 15.78 -3.72 11.99
C LEU A 73 17.17 -4.34 11.74
N ASP A 74 17.52 -5.43 12.43
CA ASP A 74 18.77 -6.15 12.19
C ASP A 74 18.78 -6.78 10.79
N ALA A 75 17.63 -7.30 10.33
CA ALA A 75 17.48 -7.75 8.95
C ALA A 75 17.62 -6.60 7.93
N VAL A 76 16.99 -5.43 8.19
CA VAL A 76 17.15 -4.22 7.38
C VAL A 76 18.62 -3.79 7.27
N ARG A 77 19.39 -3.89 8.36
CA ARG A 77 20.82 -3.58 8.35
C ARG A 77 21.62 -4.52 7.45
N ALA A 78 21.33 -5.82 7.52
CA ALA A 78 22.04 -6.85 6.78
C ALA A 78 21.62 -6.92 5.29
N ASP A 79 20.45 -6.40 4.94
CA ASP A 79 19.92 -6.44 3.58
C ASP A 79 20.68 -5.45 2.67
N PRO A 80 21.26 -5.90 1.54
CA PRO A 80 21.92 -5.01 0.58
C PRO A 80 20.94 -4.11 -0.20
N GLY A 81 19.62 -4.40 -0.18
CA GLY A 81 18.64 -3.63 -0.92
C GLY A 81 17.23 -3.77 -0.33
N ILE A 82 16.83 -2.79 0.49
CA ILE A 82 15.46 -2.70 0.98
C ILE A 82 14.54 -2.02 -0.05
N TYR A 83 13.26 -2.35 -0.01
CA TYR A 83 12.23 -1.52 -0.65
C TYR A 83 11.73 -0.49 0.35
N PHE A 84 11.81 0.79 -0.01
CA PHE A 84 11.35 1.90 0.80
C PHE A 84 10.67 2.93 -0.10
N ASP A 85 9.41 3.23 0.19
CA ASP A 85 8.65 4.26 -0.52
C ASP A 85 7.47 4.75 0.32
N SER A 86 6.97 5.92 -0.03
CA SER A 86 5.71 6.46 0.45
C SER A 86 4.51 5.66 -0.09
N VAL A 87 3.43 5.61 0.71
CA VAL A 87 2.16 5.03 0.29
C VAL A 87 1.32 6.12 -0.38
N SER A 88 1.26 6.10 -1.71
CA SER A 88 0.66 7.18 -2.51
C SER A 88 -0.46 6.72 -3.44
N GLN A 89 -1.27 7.67 -3.90
CA GLN A 89 -2.24 7.50 -4.98
C GLN A 89 -1.91 8.46 -6.12
N ILE A 90 -2.24 8.09 -7.36
CA ILE A 90 -2.14 8.97 -8.53
C ILE A 90 -3.54 9.34 -8.99
N ARG A 91 -3.92 10.62 -8.83
CA ARG A 91 -5.19 11.18 -9.27
C ARG A 91 -4.93 12.24 -10.33
N LEU A 92 -5.38 11.97 -11.56
CA LEU A 92 -5.19 12.85 -12.70
C LEU A 92 -6.54 13.28 -13.29
N PRO A 93 -6.68 14.54 -13.74
CA PRO A 93 -7.91 15.01 -14.39
C PRO A 93 -8.13 14.35 -15.75
N THR A 94 -7.06 13.92 -16.43
CA THR A 94 -7.10 13.22 -17.72
C THR A 94 -5.91 12.27 -17.82
N TRP A 95 -6.09 11.11 -18.46
CA TRP A 95 -5.06 10.07 -18.57
C TRP A 95 -4.37 10.03 -19.92
N HIS A 96 -4.65 10.99 -20.80
CA HIS A 96 -4.07 11.04 -22.13
C HIS A 96 -3.81 12.47 -22.59
N ARG A 97 -2.83 12.63 -23.49
CA ARG A 97 -2.53 13.89 -24.17
C ARG A 97 -1.93 13.61 -25.54
N GLY A 98 -2.58 14.09 -26.60
CA GLY A 98 -2.17 13.80 -27.97
C GLY A 98 -2.17 12.30 -28.25
N ARG A 99 -1.00 11.74 -28.60
CA ARG A 99 -0.80 10.31 -28.89
C ARG A 99 -0.30 9.49 -27.69
N VAL A 100 -0.26 10.08 -26.51
CA VAL A 100 0.20 9.41 -25.29
C VAL A 100 -0.99 9.13 -24.37
N ALA A 101 -1.10 7.89 -23.91
CA ALA A 101 -2.05 7.46 -22.88
C ALA A 101 -1.30 6.80 -21.71
N LEU A 102 -1.78 7.03 -20.49
CA LEU A 102 -1.29 6.44 -19.26
C LEU A 102 -2.18 5.25 -18.89
N VAL A 103 -1.57 4.21 -18.32
CA VAL A 103 -2.24 2.98 -17.88
C VAL A 103 -1.61 2.48 -16.58
N GLY A 104 -2.38 1.75 -15.76
CA GLY A 104 -1.90 1.19 -14.51
C GLY A 104 -1.56 2.28 -13.48
N ASP A 105 -0.51 2.06 -12.70
CA ASP A 105 -0.13 2.99 -11.63
C ASP A 105 0.27 4.37 -12.14
N ALA A 106 0.72 4.49 -13.40
CA ALA A 106 1.03 5.76 -14.03
C ALA A 106 -0.23 6.64 -14.25
N ALA A 107 -1.41 6.04 -14.39
CA ALA A 107 -2.67 6.76 -14.56
C ALA A 107 -3.48 6.87 -13.28
N HIS A 108 -3.55 5.77 -12.51
CA HIS A 108 -4.58 5.57 -11.51
C HIS A 108 -4.12 4.64 -10.37
N CYS A 109 -2.90 4.85 -9.85
CA CYS A 109 -2.44 4.11 -8.66
C CYS A 109 -3.43 4.29 -7.50
N ALA A 110 -3.94 3.17 -6.96
CA ALA A 110 -4.94 3.15 -5.90
C ALA A 110 -4.35 3.07 -4.47
N SER A 111 -3.02 3.17 -4.36
CA SER A 111 -2.22 2.76 -3.19
C SER A 111 -2.12 1.23 -3.01
N PRO A 112 -0.97 0.70 -2.57
CA PRO A 112 -0.82 -0.71 -2.20
C PRO A 112 -1.89 -1.21 -1.22
N LEU A 113 -2.43 -0.31 -0.39
CA LEU A 113 -3.44 -0.64 0.62
C LEU A 113 -4.79 -1.03 0.02
N ALA A 114 -5.11 -0.57 -1.19
CA ALA A 114 -6.32 -1.00 -1.86
C ALA A 114 -6.25 -2.49 -2.26
N GLY A 115 -5.04 -3.03 -2.48
CA GLY A 115 -4.85 -4.41 -2.94
C GLY A 115 -5.37 -4.67 -4.36
N ARG A 116 -5.62 -3.61 -5.16
CA ARG A 116 -6.26 -3.71 -6.48
C ARG A 116 -5.39 -3.24 -7.65
N GLY A 117 -4.12 -2.87 -7.40
CA GLY A 117 -3.23 -2.31 -8.42
C GLY A 117 -3.10 -3.21 -9.66
N THR A 118 -2.81 -4.50 -9.46
CA THR A 118 -2.68 -5.47 -10.57
C THR A 118 -3.98 -5.61 -11.37
N SER A 119 -5.12 -5.78 -10.69
CA SER A 119 -6.41 -5.90 -11.37
C SER A 119 -6.74 -4.65 -12.18
N LEU A 120 -6.48 -3.45 -11.63
CA LEU A 120 -6.68 -2.19 -12.33
C LEU A 120 -5.76 -2.05 -13.55
N ALA A 121 -4.50 -2.45 -13.43
CA ALA A 121 -3.57 -2.43 -14.55
C ALA A 121 -4.03 -3.37 -15.68
N MET A 122 -4.49 -4.58 -15.33
CA MET A 122 -4.99 -5.56 -16.30
C MET A 122 -6.27 -5.06 -17.01
N THR A 123 -7.27 -4.59 -16.26
CA THR A 123 -8.50 -4.07 -16.88
C THR A 123 -8.24 -2.81 -17.71
N GLY A 124 -7.36 -1.92 -17.22
CA GLY A 124 -6.99 -0.71 -17.95
C GLY A 124 -6.30 -1.02 -19.28
N ALA A 125 -5.36 -1.96 -19.30
CA ALA A 125 -4.70 -2.40 -20.53
C ALA A 125 -5.69 -3.05 -21.50
N GLN A 126 -6.58 -3.91 -21.00
CA GLN A 126 -7.61 -4.55 -21.82
C GLN A 126 -8.57 -3.51 -22.43
N PHE A 127 -9.09 -2.58 -21.63
CA PHE A 127 -10.01 -1.56 -22.13
C PHE A 127 -9.35 -0.62 -23.14
N LEU A 128 -8.09 -0.25 -22.91
CA LEU A 128 -7.34 0.55 -23.88
C LEU A 128 -7.21 -0.18 -25.23
N ALA A 129 -6.87 -1.47 -25.22
CA ALA A 129 -6.75 -2.27 -26.43
C ALA A 129 -8.10 -2.40 -27.17
N GLU A 130 -9.18 -2.72 -26.45
CA GLU A 130 -10.52 -2.85 -27.02
C GLU A 130 -11.03 -1.55 -27.64
N GLU A 131 -10.81 -0.40 -26.98
CA GLU A 131 -11.25 0.89 -27.52
C GLU A 131 -10.41 1.35 -28.71
N LEU A 132 -9.11 1.02 -28.74
CA LEU A 132 -8.27 1.24 -29.92
C LEU A 132 -8.71 0.39 -31.12
N GLU A 133 -9.03 -0.88 -30.90
CA GLU A 133 -9.55 -1.78 -31.93
C GLU A 133 -10.89 -1.26 -32.48
N ARG A 134 -11.84 -0.91 -31.60
CA ARG A 134 -13.16 -0.38 -31.98
C ARG A 134 -13.10 0.96 -32.71
N ALA A 135 -12.06 1.75 -32.48
CA ALA A 135 -11.84 3.02 -33.14
C ALA A 135 -10.94 2.90 -34.38
N GLU A 136 -10.61 1.68 -34.82
CA GLU A 136 -9.72 1.43 -35.97
C GLU A 136 -8.36 2.14 -35.83
N GLY A 137 -7.85 2.24 -34.60
CA GLY A 137 -6.59 2.92 -34.27
C GLY A 137 -6.70 4.44 -34.09
N ASP A 138 -7.89 5.05 -34.22
CA ASP A 138 -8.08 6.47 -33.90
C ASP A 138 -7.98 6.74 -32.40
N HIS A 139 -6.79 7.16 -31.97
CA HIS A 139 -6.49 7.49 -30.57
C HIS A 139 -7.30 8.68 -30.03
N VAL A 140 -7.76 9.60 -30.89
CA VAL A 140 -8.56 10.76 -30.45
C VAL A 140 -9.92 10.29 -29.94
N THR A 141 -10.49 9.25 -30.55
CA THR A 141 -11.73 8.60 -30.11
C THR A 141 -11.49 7.55 -29.02
N ALA A 142 -10.44 6.72 -29.15
CA ALA A 142 -10.21 5.59 -28.26
C ALA A 142 -9.83 6.00 -26.84
N PHE A 143 -8.92 6.97 -26.67
CA PHE A 143 -8.39 7.30 -25.33
C PHE A 143 -9.45 7.85 -24.37
N PRO A 144 -10.34 8.79 -24.78
CA PRO A 144 -11.43 9.23 -23.91
C PRO A 144 -12.39 8.09 -23.53
N ARG A 145 -12.64 7.14 -24.44
CA ARG A 145 -13.51 5.98 -24.17
C ARG A 145 -12.89 5.02 -23.17
N TYR A 146 -11.59 4.74 -23.32
CA TYR A 146 -10.82 3.95 -22.37
C TYR A 146 -10.91 4.58 -20.97
N GLU A 147 -10.63 5.89 -20.88
CA GLU A 147 -10.66 6.62 -19.62
C GLU A 147 -12.05 6.56 -18.98
N ALA A 148 -13.11 6.84 -19.74
CA ALA A 148 -14.48 6.80 -19.26
C ALA A 148 -14.88 5.42 -18.72
N ARG A 149 -14.39 4.34 -19.34
CA ARG A 149 -14.70 2.97 -18.95
C ARG A 149 -13.92 2.51 -17.71
N GLN A 150 -12.66 2.93 -17.58
CA GLN A 150 -11.78 2.50 -16.49
C GLN A 150 -11.91 3.38 -15.23
N ARG A 151 -12.23 4.67 -15.37
CA ARG A 151 -12.31 5.66 -14.27
C ARG A 151 -13.20 5.22 -13.09
N PRO A 152 -14.41 4.66 -13.27
CA PRO A 152 -15.22 4.20 -12.14
C PRO A 152 -14.53 3.12 -11.29
N TYR A 153 -13.76 2.21 -11.90
CA TYR A 153 -13.05 1.16 -11.17
C TYR A 153 -11.85 1.72 -10.40
N ALA A 154 -11.14 2.68 -11.00
CA ALA A 154 -10.04 3.39 -10.38
C ALA A 154 -10.52 4.22 -9.18
N ASP A 155 -11.56 5.03 -9.38
CA ASP A 155 -12.12 5.91 -8.35
C ASP A 155 -12.66 5.08 -7.17
N PHE A 156 -13.36 3.98 -7.45
CA PHE A 156 -13.79 3.06 -6.39
C PHE A 156 -12.60 2.54 -5.57
N ALA A 157 -11.56 2.04 -6.23
CA ALA A 157 -10.38 1.50 -5.55
C ALA A 157 -9.66 2.57 -4.72
N GLN A 158 -9.49 3.76 -5.28
CA GLN A 158 -8.88 4.90 -4.60
C GLN A 158 -9.71 5.35 -3.40
N GLY A 159 -11.04 5.32 -3.51
CA GLY A 159 -12.00 5.61 -2.45
C GLY A 159 -11.93 4.64 -1.27
N THR A 160 -11.61 3.36 -1.50
CA THR A 160 -11.50 2.38 -0.39
C THR A 160 -10.39 2.67 0.62
N VAL A 161 -9.44 3.53 0.27
CA VAL A 161 -8.30 3.92 1.12
C VAL A 161 -8.47 5.37 1.64
N GLU A 162 -9.60 6.03 1.34
CA GLU A 162 -9.91 7.36 1.88
C GLU A 162 -10.06 7.28 3.41
N GLY A 163 -9.28 8.10 4.12
CA GLY A 163 -8.98 7.93 5.55
C GLY A 163 -7.48 7.83 5.87
N GLY A 164 -6.62 7.86 4.84
CA GLY A 164 -5.21 8.25 4.99
C GLY A 164 -4.38 7.28 5.82
N GLY A 165 -4.57 5.98 5.60
CA GLY A 165 -3.81 4.93 6.29
C GLY A 165 -4.03 4.85 7.80
N ALA A 166 -5.01 5.58 8.37
CA ALA A 166 -5.29 5.57 9.81
C ALA A 166 -5.78 4.20 10.31
N LEU A 167 -6.42 3.42 9.43
CA LEU A 167 -6.74 2.02 9.72
C LEU A 167 -5.48 1.15 9.82
N LEU A 168 -4.42 1.45 9.06
CA LEU A 168 -3.22 0.63 9.03
C LEU A 168 -2.20 1.07 10.08
N VAL A 169 -1.93 2.37 10.12
CA VAL A 169 -0.97 3.04 11.01
C VAL A 169 -1.72 4.12 11.80
N PRO A 170 -2.46 3.75 12.86
CA PRO A 170 -3.24 4.71 13.65
C PRO A 170 -2.31 5.65 14.42
N PRO A 171 -2.64 6.96 14.52
CA PRO A 171 -1.73 7.96 15.10
C PRO A 171 -1.68 7.93 16.63
N THR A 172 -2.69 7.37 17.31
CA THR A 172 -2.78 7.35 18.78
C THR A 172 -3.19 5.97 19.30
N GLU A 173 -3.02 5.76 20.61
CA GLU A 173 -3.41 4.51 21.27
C GLU A 173 -4.93 4.31 21.22
N GLU A 174 -5.71 5.38 21.37
CA GLU A 174 -7.17 5.34 21.26
C GLU A 174 -7.60 4.91 19.87
N ALA A 175 -6.92 5.40 18.83
CA ALA A 175 -7.17 5.00 17.45
C ALA A 175 -6.80 3.53 17.19
N ILE A 176 -5.73 3.03 17.81
CA ILE A 176 -5.36 1.60 17.78
C ILE A 176 -6.46 0.76 18.41
N VAL A 177 -6.95 1.14 19.59
CA VAL A 177 -8.02 0.44 20.29
C VAL A 177 -9.31 0.46 19.47
N ALA A 178 -9.69 1.62 18.93
CA ALA A 178 -10.88 1.76 18.10
C ALA A 178 -10.82 0.88 16.84
N ARG A 179 -9.70 0.91 16.11
CA ARG A 179 -9.43 0.02 14.98
C ARG A 179 -9.54 -1.45 15.39
N ASN A 180 -8.88 -1.85 16.48
CA ASN A 180 -8.87 -3.25 16.90
C ASN A 180 -10.28 -3.74 17.23
N ARG A 181 -11.14 -2.90 17.82
CA ARG A 181 -12.56 -3.23 18.06
C ARG A 181 -13.35 -3.37 16.76
N LEU A 182 -13.10 -2.51 15.76
CA LEU A 182 -13.73 -2.60 14.45
C LEU A 182 -13.36 -3.90 13.71
N LEU A 183 -12.10 -4.32 13.84
CA LEU A 183 -11.55 -5.49 13.16
C LEU A 183 -11.73 -6.81 13.93
N GLN A 184 -12.25 -6.77 15.15
CA GLN A 184 -12.63 -7.99 15.85
C GLN A 184 -13.74 -8.67 15.04
N PRO A 185 -13.62 -9.97 14.73
CA PRO A 185 -14.72 -10.69 14.10
C PRO A 185 -15.94 -10.54 15.01
N VAL A 186 -17.05 -10.03 14.46
CA VAL A 186 -18.34 -10.10 15.13
C VAL A 186 -18.57 -11.58 15.42
N ALA A 187 -18.59 -11.97 16.69
CA ALA A 187 -18.94 -13.32 17.08
C ALA A 187 -20.33 -13.61 16.47
N VAL A 188 -20.37 -14.48 15.47
CA VAL A 188 -21.62 -15.02 14.96
C VAL A 188 -22.23 -15.79 16.12
N GLY A 189 -23.29 -15.23 16.70
CA GLY A 189 -24.03 -15.83 17.80
C GLY A 189 -24.52 -17.23 17.43
N GLN A 190 -24.48 -18.11 18.43
CA GLN A 190 -24.90 -19.50 18.42
C GLN A 190 -26.35 -19.70 17.95
#